data_AF-A0A1X9YRQ4-F1
#
_entry.id   AF-A0A1X9YRQ4-F1
#
_cell.length_a   1.000
_cell.length_b   1.000
_cell.length_c   1.000
_cell.angle_alpha   90.00
_cell.angle_beta   90.00
_cell.angle_gamma   90.00
#
_symmetry.space_group_name_H-M   'P 1'
#
loop_
_entity.id
_entity.type
_entity.pdbx_description
1 polymer ?
#
loop_
_entity_poly.entity_id
_entity_poly.type
_entity_poly.pdbx_seq_one_letter_code
_entity_poly.pdbx_strand_id
1 'polypeptide(L)'
;MKKMRQKYALALAAGLPLTTVALAQTQESPPQQPEHILVSTKGYSTNTETLSGINLTPTRHGTYQLDFSQELEEDAMLQVKNTAGKVVFQKPVRKEANRSSWRYQLGRLRADTYLIEVKTSDTTYWTKFKVGK
;
A
#
# COMPACT_ATOMS: atom_id res chain seq x y z
N MET A 1 -48.04 -23.91 52.25
CA MET A 1 -47.95 -22.54 51.70
C MET A 1 -47.94 -22.68 50.18
N LYS A 2 -49.11 -22.61 49.53
CA LYS A 2 -49.80 -21.46 48.89
C LYS A 2 -49.51 -21.41 47.37
N LYS A 3 -50.47 -21.97 46.62
CA LYS A 3 -50.63 -21.91 45.15
C LYS A 3 -50.65 -20.46 44.67
N MET A 4 -50.06 -20.19 43.51
CA MET A 4 -50.30 -18.93 42.77
C MET A 4 -50.99 -19.25 41.45
N ARG A 5 -52.16 -18.61 41.26
CA ARG A 5 -53.09 -18.78 40.14
C ARG A 5 -52.87 -17.66 39.11
N GLN A 6 -53.25 -18.01 37.88
CA GLN A 6 -53.40 -17.21 36.66
C GLN A 6 -53.99 -15.79 36.87
N LYS A 7 -53.68 -14.88 35.94
CA LYS A 7 -54.67 -14.13 35.12
C LYS A 7 -53.98 -13.27 34.05
N TYR A 8 -54.58 -13.31 32.86
CA TYR A 8 -54.24 -12.54 31.66
C TYR A 8 -54.58 -11.06 31.82
N ALA A 9 -53.82 -10.19 31.15
CA ALA A 9 -54.28 -8.86 30.77
C ALA A 9 -53.75 -8.51 29.38
N LEU A 10 -54.67 -8.50 28.42
CA LEU A 10 -54.56 -7.85 27.11
C LEU A 10 -54.43 -6.33 27.33
N ALA A 11 -53.48 -5.70 26.64
CA ALA A 11 -53.51 -4.27 26.39
C ALA A 11 -53.17 -4.03 24.91
N LEU A 12 -54.17 -3.55 24.17
CA LEU A 12 -54.00 -2.95 22.85
C LEU A 12 -53.14 -1.68 22.96
N ALA A 13 -52.20 -1.51 22.04
CA ALA A 13 -51.79 -0.18 21.60
C ALA A 13 -51.42 -0.24 20.12
N ALA A 14 -52.31 0.33 19.29
CA ALA A 14 -52.05 0.61 17.90
C ALA A 14 -50.93 1.66 17.83
N GLY A 15 -49.75 1.25 17.39
CA GLY A 15 -48.63 2.12 17.08
C GLY A 15 -48.44 2.20 15.57
N LEU A 16 -48.68 3.39 15.01
CA LEU A 16 -48.44 3.75 13.62
C LEU A 16 -47.01 3.37 13.20
N PRO A 17 -46.76 2.75 12.03
CA PRO A 17 -45.43 2.76 11.45
C PRO A 17 -45.15 4.19 10.94
N LEU A 18 -44.45 4.98 11.75
CA LEU A 18 -43.69 6.10 11.22
C LEU A 18 -42.60 5.49 10.35
N THR A 19 -42.82 5.51 9.03
CA THR A 19 -41.78 5.24 8.05
C THR A 19 -40.73 6.35 8.15
N THR A 20 -39.72 6.15 8.98
CA THR A 20 -38.46 6.87 8.85
C THR A 20 -37.85 6.43 7.53
N VAL A 21 -38.06 7.23 6.48
CA VAL A 21 -37.18 7.19 5.31
C VAL A 21 -35.84 7.68 5.81
N ALA A 22 -35.00 6.76 6.26
CA ALA A 22 -33.58 7.03 6.35
C ALA A 22 -33.12 7.31 4.92
N LEU A 23 -32.89 8.58 4.60
CA LEU A 23 -31.93 8.92 3.56
C LEU A 23 -30.58 8.40 4.09
N ALA A 24 -30.31 7.13 3.80
CA ALA A 24 -28.96 6.65 3.74
C ALA A 24 -28.29 7.48 2.64
N GLN A 25 -27.71 8.60 3.03
CA GLN A 25 -26.62 9.20 2.30
C GLN A 25 -25.52 8.14 2.36
N THR A 26 -25.53 7.22 1.40
CA THR A 26 -24.31 6.64 0.89
C THR A 26 -23.44 7.82 0.54
N GLN A 27 -22.53 8.17 1.44
CA GLN A 27 -21.37 8.94 1.09
C GLN A 27 -20.61 8.04 0.11
N GLU A 28 -20.90 8.28 -1.16
CA GLU A 28 -20.20 7.72 -2.31
C GLU A 28 -18.71 7.89 -2.04
N SER A 29 -18.06 6.78 -1.74
CA SER A 29 -16.64 6.66 -1.99
C SER A 29 -16.46 6.98 -3.48
N PRO A 30 -15.57 7.90 -3.86
CA PRO A 30 -15.41 8.27 -5.26
C PRO A 30 -15.20 7.00 -6.08
N PRO A 31 -15.84 6.89 -7.26
CA PRO A 31 -15.85 5.67 -8.05
C PRO A 31 -14.42 5.19 -8.23
N GLN A 32 -14.19 3.93 -7.85
CA GLN A 32 -12.99 3.20 -8.23
C GLN A 32 -12.97 3.22 -9.76
N GLN A 33 -12.24 4.17 -10.33
CA GLN A 33 -11.84 4.10 -11.72
C GLN A 33 -11.03 2.80 -11.80
N PRO A 34 -11.47 1.79 -12.58
CA PRO A 34 -10.52 0.84 -13.08
C PRO A 34 -9.72 1.65 -14.11
N GLU A 35 -8.70 2.38 -13.66
CA GLU A 35 -7.60 2.67 -14.57
C GLU A 35 -7.00 1.31 -14.86
N HIS A 36 -7.44 0.76 -15.99
CA HIS A 36 -6.79 -0.34 -16.66
C HIS A 36 -5.37 0.16 -16.96
N ILE A 37 -4.45 0.00 -16.01
CA ILE A 37 -3.03 0.07 -16.30
C ILE A 37 -2.79 -1.14 -17.20
N LEU A 38 -2.96 -0.91 -18.51
CA LEU A 38 -2.49 -1.77 -19.58
C LEU A 38 -0.96 -1.79 -19.49
N VAL A 39 -0.43 -2.51 -18.50
CA VAL A 39 0.95 -2.98 -18.55
C VAL A 39 0.96 -4.04 -19.64
N SER A 40 1.19 -3.59 -20.87
CA SER A 40 1.50 -4.43 -22.00
C SER A 40 2.66 -5.34 -21.60
N THR A 41 2.36 -6.64 -21.53
CA THR A 41 3.32 -7.72 -21.39
C THR A 41 4.12 -7.86 -22.69
N LYS A 42 5.14 -7.00 -22.88
CA LYS A 42 6.18 -7.25 -23.89
C LYS A 42 7.46 -6.51 -23.54
N GLY A 43 8.51 -7.28 -23.20
CA GLY A 43 9.89 -6.80 -23.17
C GLY A 43 10.38 -6.42 -21.79
N TYR A 44 11.14 -7.32 -21.18
CA TYR A 44 11.90 -7.13 -19.95
C TYR A 44 13.11 -6.21 -20.23
N SER A 45 12.91 -4.91 -20.40
CA SER A 45 13.98 -3.89 -20.43
C SER A 45 13.38 -2.52 -20.73
N THR A 46 12.86 -1.85 -19.72
CA THR A 46 12.66 -0.41 -19.76
C THR A 46 12.93 0.09 -18.35
N ASN A 47 14.01 0.88 -18.20
CA ASN A 47 14.20 1.69 -17.01
C ASN A 47 13.04 2.68 -16.97
N THR A 48 11.96 2.31 -16.30
CA THR A 48 10.83 3.19 -16.01
C THR A 48 11.31 4.13 -14.92
N GLU A 49 11.72 5.35 -15.28
CA GLU A 49 11.80 6.44 -14.32
C GLU A 49 10.43 6.58 -13.66
N THR A 50 10.36 6.16 -12.40
CA THR A 50 9.15 6.35 -11.61
C THR A 50 9.12 7.78 -11.07
N LEU A 51 7.94 8.37 -10.91
CA LEU A 51 7.77 9.71 -10.32
C LEU A 51 8.40 9.83 -8.92
N SER A 52 8.70 8.71 -8.25
CA SER A 52 9.39 8.66 -6.96
C SER A 52 10.91 8.65 -7.04
N GLY A 53 11.51 8.66 -8.24
CA GLY A 53 12.96 8.60 -8.45
C GLY A 53 13.57 7.24 -8.09
N ILE A 54 12.76 6.22 -7.82
CA ILE A 54 13.21 4.88 -7.43
C ILE A 54 13.20 3.97 -8.66
N ASN A 55 14.37 3.43 -9.00
CA ASN A 55 14.59 2.53 -10.12
C ASN A 55 15.18 1.21 -9.63
N LEU A 56 14.70 0.10 -10.21
CA LEU A 56 15.20 -1.23 -9.91
C LEU A 56 15.70 -1.89 -11.19
N THR A 57 17.01 -2.11 -11.29
CA THR A 57 17.65 -2.65 -12.48
C THR A 57 18.16 -4.07 -12.20
N PRO A 58 17.81 -5.06 -13.02
CA PRO A 58 18.42 -6.38 -12.94
C PRO A 58 19.89 -6.29 -13.36
N THR A 59 20.74 -7.02 -12.65
CA THR A 59 22.18 -7.14 -12.92
C THR A 59 22.53 -8.62 -13.14
N ARG A 60 23.82 -8.96 -13.24
CA ARG A 60 24.26 -10.33 -13.57
C ARG A 60 23.78 -11.33 -12.50
N HIS A 61 23.58 -12.59 -12.92
CA HIS A 61 23.27 -13.73 -12.03
C HIS A 61 22.00 -13.61 -11.18
N GLY A 62 20.98 -12.86 -11.66
CA GLY A 62 19.69 -12.69 -10.99
C GLY A 62 19.76 -11.78 -9.75
N THR A 63 20.76 -10.90 -9.70
CA THR A 63 20.87 -9.89 -8.64
C THR A 63 20.29 -8.56 -9.11
N TYR A 64 19.88 -7.72 -8.17
CA TYR A 64 19.24 -6.43 -8.47
C TYR A 64 20.01 -5.27 -7.86
N GLN A 65 20.05 -4.16 -8.59
CA GLN A 65 20.52 -2.87 -8.14
C GLN A 65 19.32 -1.93 -8.00
N LEU A 66 19.29 -1.17 -6.92
CA LEU A 66 18.31 -0.13 -6.65
C LEU A 66 19.00 1.22 -6.74
N ASP A 67 18.45 2.10 -7.56
CA ASP A 67 18.86 3.50 -7.66
C ASP A 67 17.72 4.38 -7.14
N PHE A 68 18.04 5.34 -6.29
CA PHE A 68 17.10 6.33 -5.77
C PHE A 68 17.64 7.71 -6.09
N SER A 69 16.86 8.54 -6.77
CA SER A 69 17.23 9.89 -7.18
C SER A 69 16.20 10.90 -6.67
N GLN A 70 16.49 11.54 -5.54
CA GLN A 70 15.73 12.67 -4.99
C GLN A 70 16.65 13.56 -4.17
N GLU A 71 16.34 14.85 -4.08
CA GLU A 71 16.95 15.69 -3.05
C GLU A 71 16.28 15.38 -1.70
N LEU A 72 17.09 15.06 -0.69
CA LEU A 72 16.61 14.76 0.66
C LEU A 72 16.91 15.92 1.60
N GLU A 73 15.86 16.49 2.19
CA GLU A 73 16.00 17.53 3.23
C GLU A 73 16.42 16.92 4.58
N GLU A 74 16.13 15.63 4.79
CA GLU A 74 16.45 14.87 5.99
C GLU A 74 16.90 13.42 5.72
N ASP A 75 17.42 12.77 6.75
CA ASP A 75 17.79 11.35 6.66
C ASP A 75 16.54 10.49 6.45
N ALA A 76 16.66 9.46 5.62
CA ALA A 76 15.58 8.54 5.32
C ALA A 76 15.95 7.08 5.63
N MET A 77 14.95 6.21 5.60
CA MET A 77 15.10 4.77 5.70
C MET A 77 14.60 4.10 4.42
N LEU A 78 15.49 3.41 3.71
CA LEU A 78 15.13 2.54 2.61
C LEU A 78 14.69 1.18 3.16
N GLN A 79 13.49 0.75 2.80
CA GLN A 79 12.94 -0.57 3.07
C GLN A 79 12.48 -1.22 1.76
N VAL A 80 12.78 -2.51 1.62
CA VAL A 80 12.21 -3.36 0.57
C VAL A 80 11.43 -4.47 1.24
N LYS A 81 10.14 -4.57 0.91
CA LYS A 81 9.19 -5.53 1.46
C LYS A 81 8.69 -6.45 0.36
N ASN A 82 8.51 -7.72 0.67
CA ASN A 82 7.85 -8.66 -0.25
C ASN A 82 6.32 -8.56 -0.17
N THR A 83 5.58 -9.37 -0.93
CA THR A 83 4.10 -9.38 -0.90
C THR A 83 3.51 -9.73 0.47
N ALA A 84 4.23 -10.50 1.28
CA ALA A 84 3.85 -10.82 2.65
C ALA A 84 4.13 -9.67 3.66
N GLY A 85 4.63 -8.52 3.19
CA GLY A 85 5.00 -7.38 4.04
C GLY A 85 6.30 -7.58 4.81
N LYS A 86 7.02 -8.69 4.59
CA LYS A 86 8.31 -8.97 5.24
C LYS A 86 9.39 -8.08 4.64
N VAL A 87 10.11 -7.34 5.49
CA VAL A 87 11.30 -6.58 5.10
C VAL A 87 12.41 -7.56 4.71
N VAL A 88 12.85 -7.49 3.45
CA VAL A 88 13.95 -8.31 2.91
C VAL A 88 15.24 -7.52 2.75
N PHE A 89 15.15 -6.19 2.72
CA PHE A 89 16.30 -5.29 2.69
C PHE A 89 15.97 -4.01 3.45
N GLN A 90 16.94 -3.50 4.21
CA GLN A 90 16.81 -2.22 4.91
C GLN A 90 18.17 -1.52 4.99
N LYS A 91 18.20 -0.23 4.67
CA LYS A 91 19.40 0.61 4.79
C LYS A 91 19.03 2.07 5.13
N PRO A 92 19.84 2.76 5.95
CA PRO A 92 19.71 4.20 6.08
C PRO A 92 20.12 4.89 4.77
N VAL A 93 19.41 5.96 4.43
CA VAL A 93 19.75 6.89 3.35
C VAL A 93 20.10 8.20 4.02
N ARG A 94 21.39 8.54 4.05
CA ARG A 94 21.85 9.76 4.72
C ARG A 94 21.70 10.93 3.76
N LYS A 95 21.19 12.05 4.29
CA LYS A 95 21.24 13.31 3.58
C LYS A 95 22.68 13.78 3.48
N GLU A 96 23.07 14.25 2.32
CA GLU A 96 24.41 14.77 2.06
C GLU A 96 24.27 16.01 1.19
N ALA A 97 25.01 17.07 1.50
CA ALA A 97 25.00 18.29 0.70
C ALA A 97 25.45 18.00 -0.74
N ASN A 98 24.72 18.52 -1.73
CA ASN A 98 24.96 18.30 -3.16
C ASN A 98 24.84 16.83 -3.62
N ARG A 99 24.10 15.99 -2.88
CA ARG A 99 23.79 14.62 -3.29
C ARG A 99 22.30 14.43 -3.42
N SER A 100 21.88 14.05 -4.61
CA SER A 100 20.50 13.73 -4.94
C SER A 100 20.31 12.30 -5.41
N SER A 101 21.33 11.44 -5.30
CA SER A 101 21.23 10.05 -5.73
C SER A 101 22.00 9.05 -4.87
N TRP A 102 21.41 7.86 -4.72
CA TRP A 102 21.95 6.72 -3.98
C TRP A 102 21.76 5.43 -4.77
N ARG A 103 22.73 4.53 -4.62
CA ARG A 103 22.77 3.24 -5.30
C ARG A 103 23.00 2.14 -4.28
N TYR A 104 22.19 1.10 -4.35
CA TYR A 104 22.21 -0.03 -3.42
C TYR A 104 22.20 -1.36 -4.17
N GLN A 105 23.11 -2.26 -3.82
CA GLN A 105 23.05 -3.64 -4.30
C GLN A 105 22.10 -4.44 -3.40
N LEU A 106 20.94 -4.84 -3.93
CA LEU A 106 19.97 -5.65 -3.19
C LEU A 106 20.34 -7.14 -3.15
N GLY A 107 21.19 -7.59 -4.09
CA GLY A 107 21.51 -9.00 -4.25
C GLY A 107 20.37 -9.77 -4.93
N ARG A 108 20.26 -11.07 -4.67
CA ARG A 108 19.24 -11.92 -5.30
C ARG A 108 17.88 -11.70 -4.67
N LEU A 109 16.88 -11.43 -5.51
CA LEU A 109 15.47 -11.40 -5.14
C LEU A 109 14.78 -12.65 -5.68
N ARG A 110 13.79 -13.17 -4.95
CA ARG A 110 12.96 -14.28 -5.43
C ARG A 110 11.89 -13.72 -6.35
N ALA A 111 11.30 -14.57 -7.19
CA ALA A 111 10.15 -14.19 -7.98
C ALA A 111 8.98 -13.82 -7.05
N ASP A 112 8.64 -12.53 -7.00
CA ASP A 112 7.63 -11.94 -6.13
C ASP A 112 7.34 -10.49 -6.56
N THR A 113 6.37 -9.84 -5.93
CA THR A 113 6.21 -8.38 -6.00
C THR A 113 6.83 -7.75 -4.76
N TYR A 114 7.64 -6.72 -4.97
CA TYR A 114 8.32 -5.99 -3.92
C TYR A 114 7.81 -4.56 -3.84
N LEU A 115 7.53 -4.10 -2.62
CA LEU A 115 7.29 -2.71 -2.30
C LEU A 115 8.61 -2.10 -1.82
N ILE A 116 9.06 -1.06 -2.50
CA ILE A 116 10.24 -0.28 -2.12
C ILE A 116 9.74 1.02 -1.54
N GLU A 117 10.22 1.37 -0.35
CA GLU A 117 9.88 2.60 0.37
C GLU A 117 11.16 3.30 0.81
N VAL A 118 11.26 4.59 0.55
CA VAL A 118 12.24 5.48 1.17
C VAL A 118 11.46 6.44 2.05
N LYS A 119 11.60 6.28 3.37
CA LYS A 119 10.77 6.97 4.37
C LYS A 119 11.59 8.02 5.11
N THR A 120 11.20 9.27 4.99
CA THR A 120 11.61 10.37 5.87
C THR A 120 10.61 10.48 7.03
N SER A 121 10.69 11.54 7.84
CA SER A 121 9.74 11.76 8.94
C SER A 121 8.36 12.18 8.43
N ASP A 122 8.32 12.86 7.29
CA ASP A 122 7.14 13.51 6.73
C ASP A 122 6.66 12.87 5.41
N THR A 123 7.57 12.27 4.64
CA THR A 123 7.36 11.83 3.27
C THR A 123 7.75 10.37 3.10
N THR A 124 7.02 9.65 2.26
CA THR A 124 7.38 8.30 1.84
C THR A 124 7.36 8.22 0.33
N TYR A 125 8.56 8.13 -0.26
CA TYR A 125 8.72 7.79 -1.66
C TYR A 125 8.55 6.29 -1.81
N TRP A 126 7.69 5.85 -2.71
CA TRP A 126 7.47 4.42 -2.88
C TRP A 126 7.25 4.04 -4.33
N THR A 127 7.47 2.76 -4.59
CA THR A 127 7.14 2.12 -5.86
C THR A 127 7.03 0.61 -5.66
N LYS A 128 6.31 -0.06 -6.56
CA LYS A 128 6.16 -1.51 -6.56
C LYS A 128 6.81 -2.09 -7.80
N PHE A 129 7.63 -3.12 -7.62
CA PHE A 129 8.27 -3.84 -8.71
C PHE A 129 7.91 -5.31 -8.69
N LYS A 130 7.65 -5.88 -9.87
CA LYS A 130 7.44 -7.30 -10.05
C LYS A 130 8.74 -7.96 -10.51
N VAL A 131 9.25 -8.89 -9.71
CA VAL A 131 10.39 -9.76 -10.05
C VAL A 131 9.85 -11.07 -10.62
N GLY A 132 10.18 -11.33 -11.88
CA GLY A 132 9.84 -12.57 -12.60
C GLY A 132 10.82 -13.71 -12.34
N LYS A 133 10.48 -14.90 -12.86
CA LYS A 133 11.40 -16.05 -12.97
C LYS A 133 12.34 -15.89 -14.17
#